data_AF-A0A0X1U6Z7-F1
#
_entry.id   AF-A0A0X1U6Z7-F1
#
_cell.length_a   1.000
_cell.length_b   1.000
_cell.length_c   1.000
_cell.angle_alpha   90.00
_cell.angle_beta   90.00
_cell.angle_gamma   90.00
#
_symmetry.space_group_name_H-M   'P 1'
#
loop_
_entity.id
_entity.type
_entity.pdbx_description
1 polymer ?
#
loop_
_entity_poly.entity_id
_entity_poly.type
_entity_poly.pdbx_seq_one_letter_code
_entity_poly.pdbx_strand_id
1 'polypeptide(L)'
;MWLVENWFIVVAILAVAMVVAIAIYRFYGLPSAKQIETIKEWLLYACIEAEKALGNGTGQLKLRYVYDLFITRFPAVARMISFTVFSGWVDVALEEMRIMLTQNKAIREVVRGDVA
;
A
#
# COMPACT_ATOMS: atom_id res chain seq x y z
N MET A 1 48.57 -19.01 13.43
CA MET A 1 47.59 -19.49 12.42
C MET A 1 46.54 -18.40 12.29
N TRP A 2 46.67 -17.51 11.29
CA TRP A 2 45.99 -16.20 11.24
C TRP A 2 44.45 -16.27 11.39
N LEU A 3 43.83 -17.33 10.86
CA LEU A 3 42.39 -17.58 10.94
C LEU A 3 41.85 -17.83 12.36
N VAL A 4 42.66 -18.42 13.25
CA VAL A 4 42.23 -18.74 14.63
C VAL A 4 42.28 -17.49 15.51
N GLU A 5 43.24 -16.59 15.27
CA GLU A 5 43.36 -15.32 15.98
C GLU A 5 42.34 -14.28 15.50
N ASN A 6 41.96 -14.32 14.21
CA ASN A 6 41.11 -13.32 13.56
C ASN A 6 39.72 -13.85 13.16
N TRP A 7 39.24 -14.94 13.77
CA TRP A 7 37.98 -15.59 13.41
C TRP A 7 36.77 -14.63 13.51
N PHE A 8 36.82 -13.68 14.44
CA PHE A 8 35.80 -12.63 14.60
C PHE A 8 35.71 -11.70 13.38
N ILE A 9 36.82 -11.45 12.67
CA ILE A 9 36.84 -10.66 11.43
C ILE A 9 36.06 -11.39 10.33
N VAL A 10 36.23 -12.70 10.23
CA VAL A 10 35.49 -13.53 9.26
C VAL A 10 33.99 -13.50 9.56
N VAL A 11 33.61 -13.60 10.84
CA VAL A 11 32.20 -13.49 11.26
C VAL A 11 31.63 -12.10 11.01
N ALA A 12 32.41 -11.04 11.27
CA ALA A 12 32.00 -9.67 11.00
C ALA A 12 31.75 -9.42 9.51
N ILE A 13 32.64 -9.92 8.63
CA ILE A 13 32.47 -9.82 7.18
C ILE A 13 31.22 -10.58 6.72
N LEU A 14 30.97 -11.77 7.25
CA LEU A 14 29.75 -12.54 6.96
C LEU A 14 28.48 -11.81 7.42
N ALA A 15 28.50 -11.23 8.61
CA ALA A 15 27.38 -10.44 9.13
C ALA A 15 27.09 -9.23 8.23
N VAL A 16 28.12 -8.48 7.83
CA VAL A 16 27.99 -7.35 6.91
C VAL A 16 27.47 -7.81 5.55
N ALA A 17 27.99 -8.91 4.99
CA ALA A 17 27.53 -9.45 3.72
C ALA A 17 26.04 -9.86 3.77
N MET A 18 25.59 -10.47 4.88
CA MET A 18 24.17 -10.77 5.08
C MET A 18 23.30 -9.51 5.12
N VAL A 19 23.71 -8.48 5.87
CA VAL A 19 22.96 -7.23 5.96
C VAL A 19 22.85 -6.57 4.58
N VAL A 20 23.95 -6.54 3.81
CA VAL A 20 23.97 -6.00 2.45
C VAL A 20 23.06 -6.82 1.53
N ALA A 21 23.10 -8.15 1.59
CA ALA A 21 22.23 -9.01 0.79
C ALA A 21 20.73 -8.78 1.10
N ILE A 22 20.37 -8.62 2.38
CA ILE A 22 19.00 -8.31 2.81
C ILE A 22 18.57 -6.92 2.30
N ALA A 23 19.46 -5.92 2.39
CA ALA A 23 19.19 -4.57 1.91
C ALA A 23 18.95 -4.55 0.39
N ILE A 24 19.78 -5.27 -0.38
CA ILE A 24 19.63 -5.41 -1.83
C ILE A 24 18.31 -6.11 -2.17
N TYR A 25 18.00 -7.23 -1.52
CA TYR A 25 16.75 -7.95 -1.74
C TYR A 25 15.52 -7.07 -1.48
N ARG A 26 15.55 -6.29 -0.38
CA ARG A 26 14.48 -5.31 -0.08
C ARG A 26 14.38 -4.22 -1.13
N PHE A 27 15.52 -3.69 -1.60
CA PHE A 27 15.55 -2.60 -2.58
C PHE A 27 14.93 -3.01 -3.92
N TYR A 28 15.24 -4.22 -4.42
CA TYR A 28 14.64 -4.75 -5.65
C TYR A 28 13.16 -5.16 -5.50
N GLY A 29 12.69 -5.38 -4.26
CA GLY A 29 11.29 -5.68 -3.97
C GLY A 29 10.37 -4.46 -3.88
N LEU A 30 10.88 -3.22 -3.89
CA LEU A 30 9.99 -2.05 -3.82
C LEU A 30 9.16 -1.94 -5.12
N PRO A 31 7.84 -1.69 -5.02
CA PRO A 31 7.01 -1.46 -6.20
C PRO A 31 7.52 -0.22 -6.97
N SER A 32 7.57 -0.34 -8.31
CA SER A 32 7.99 0.76 -9.19
C SER A 32 7.05 1.97 -9.05
N ALA A 33 7.57 3.19 -9.28
CA ALA A 33 6.76 4.41 -9.24
C ALA A 33 5.49 4.33 -10.10
N LYS A 34 5.60 3.71 -11.28
CA LYS A 34 4.46 3.45 -12.18
C LYS A 34 3.41 2.51 -11.58
N GLN A 35 3.86 1.47 -10.86
CA GLN A 35 2.94 0.56 -10.18
C GLN A 35 2.23 1.26 -9.02
N ILE A 36 2.93 2.11 -8.28
CA ILE A 36 2.35 2.88 -7.17
C ILE A 36 1.24 3.81 -7.68
N GLU A 37 1.45 4.48 -8.81
CA GLU A 37 0.43 5.32 -9.45
C GLU A 37 -0.82 4.52 -9.82
N THR A 38 -0.66 3.39 -10.53
CA THR A 38 -1.78 2.48 -10.84
C THR A 38 -2.50 1.98 -9.59
N ILE A 39 -1.77 1.70 -8.51
CA ILE A 39 -2.37 1.28 -7.24
C ILE A 39 -3.19 2.42 -6.62
N LYS A 40 -2.68 3.66 -6.65
CA LYS A 40 -3.39 4.83 -6.11
C LYS A 40 -4.70 5.10 -6.86
N GLU A 41 -4.66 5.09 -8.19
CA GLU A 41 -5.86 5.23 -9.03
C GLU A 41 -6.87 4.12 -8.72
N TRP A 42 -6.41 2.89 -8.58
CA TRP A 42 -7.27 1.77 -8.22
C TRP A 42 -7.82 1.90 -6.79
N LEU A 43 -7.02 2.36 -5.82
CA LEU A 43 -7.45 2.58 -4.44
C LEU A 43 -8.53 3.66 -4.36
N LEU A 44 -8.43 4.72 -5.16
CA LEU A 44 -9.47 5.73 -5.28
C LEU A 44 -10.80 5.10 -5.69
N TYR A 45 -10.80 4.26 -6.72
CA TYR A 45 -11.97 3.51 -7.14
C TYR A 45 -12.50 2.58 -6.03
N ALA A 46 -11.62 1.83 -5.37
CA ALA A 46 -12.00 0.92 -4.29
C ALA A 46 -12.61 1.65 -3.09
N CYS A 47 -12.11 2.84 -2.76
CA CYS A 47 -12.67 3.69 -1.71
C CYS A 47 -14.07 4.19 -2.06
N ILE A 48 -14.29 4.59 -3.32
CA ILE A 48 -15.63 4.97 -3.82
C ILE A 48 -16.59 3.79 -3.72
N GLU A 49 -16.16 2.59 -4.11
CA GLU A 49 -16.99 1.39 -4.01
C GLU A 49 -17.33 1.05 -2.55
N ALA A 50 -16.35 1.15 -1.65
CA ALA A 50 -16.55 0.94 -0.22
C ALA A 50 -17.53 1.97 0.40
N GLU A 51 -17.45 3.24 -0.02
CA GLU A 51 -18.41 4.27 0.38
C GLU A 51 -19.83 3.94 -0.08
N LYS A 52 -20.00 3.50 -1.33
CA LYS A 52 -21.32 3.09 -1.86
C LYS A 52 -21.89 1.88 -1.14
N ALA A 53 -21.06 0.87 -0.87
CA ALA A 53 -21.52 -0.39 -0.29
C ALA A 53 -21.87 -0.28 1.20
N LEU A 54 -21.12 0.53 1.97
CA LEU A 54 -21.19 0.52 3.43
C LEU A 54 -21.72 1.83 4.04
N GLY A 55 -21.90 2.88 3.24
CA GLY A 55 -22.48 4.15 3.68
C GLY A 55 -21.67 4.85 4.76
N ASN A 56 -22.11 6.02 5.21
CA ASN A 56 -21.31 6.85 6.12
C ASN A 56 -21.18 6.25 7.54
N GLY A 57 -20.08 6.56 8.25
CA GLY A 57 -19.88 6.14 9.66
C GLY A 57 -19.23 4.77 9.89
N THR A 58 -18.94 4.00 8.84
CA THR A 58 -18.38 2.63 8.92
C THR A 58 -16.89 2.54 8.52
N GLY A 59 -16.10 3.56 8.88
CA GLY A 59 -14.72 3.73 8.38
C GLY A 59 -13.79 2.52 8.55
N GLN A 60 -13.79 1.86 9.72
CA GLN A 60 -12.96 0.66 9.94
C GLN A 60 -13.38 -0.52 9.05
N LEU A 61 -14.69 -0.67 8.82
CA LEU A 61 -15.24 -1.74 8.00
C LEU A 61 -14.88 -1.51 6.52
N LYS A 62 -14.98 -0.27 6.04
CA LYS A 62 -14.52 0.13 4.70
C LYS A 62 -13.04 -0.12 4.49
N LEU A 63 -12.20 0.25 5.46
CA LEU A 63 -10.76 0.03 5.37
C LEU A 63 -10.44 -1.46 5.25
N ARG A 64 -11.14 -2.31 6.01
CA ARG A 64 -11.00 -3.77 5.89
C ARG A 64 -11.45 -4.27 4.52
N TYR A 65 -12.59 -3.79 4.03
CA TYR A 65 -13.12 -4.13 2.71
C TYR A 65 -12.14 -3.78 1.59
N VAL A 66 -11.61 -2.55 1.58
CA VAL A 66 -10.59 -2.11 0.61
C VAL A 66 -9.31 -2.91 0.76
N TYR A 67 -8.91 -3.28 1.97
CA TYR A 67 -7.72 -4.09 2.20
C TYR A 67 -7.87 -5.52 1.65
N ASP A 68 -9.02 -6.16 1.81
CA ASP A 68 -9.29 -7.48 1.22
C ASP A 68 -9.27 -7.44 -0.32
N LEU A 69 -9.87 -6.41 -0.91
CA LEU A 69 -9.79 -6.17 -2.36
C LEU A 69 -8.34 -5.94 -2.80
N PHE A 70 -7.56 -5.19 -2.02
CA PHE A 70 -6.17 -4.86 -2.32
C PHE A 70 -5.27 -6.10 -2.29
N ILE A 71 -5.40 -6.97 -1.29
CA ILE A 71 -4.65 -8.23 -1.22
C ILE A 71 -4.97 -9.12 -2.43
N THR A 72 -6.24 -9.15 -2.83
CA THR A 72 -6.70 -9.95 -3.97
C THR A 72 -6.15 -9.42 -5.29
N ARG A 73 -6.16 -8.09 -5.49
CA ARG A 73 -5.72 -7.46 -6.73
C ARG A 73 -4.21 -7.35 -6.87
N PHE A 74 -3.50 -7.11 -5.76
CA PHE A 74 -2.05 -6.85 -5.73
C PHE A 74 -1.32 -7.76 -4.73
N PRO A 75 -1.38 -9.10 -4.88
CA PRO A 75 -0.84 -10.05 -3.89
C PRO A 75 0.68 -9.99 -3.73
N ALA A 76 1.41 -9.56 -4.76
CA ALA A 76 2.85 -9.33 -4.66
C ALA A 76 3.15 -8.09 -3.80
N VAL A 77 2.42 -6.99 -4.00
CA VAL A 77 2.63 -5.74 -3.29
C VAL A 77 2.21 -5.86 -1.84
N ALA A 78 1.07 -6.51 -1.57
CA ALA A 78 0.57 -6.75 -0.22
C ALA A 78 1.57 -7.54 0.67
N ARG A 79 2.43 -8.37 0.08
CA ARG A 79 3.51 -9.07 0.81
C ARG A 79 4.73 -8.20 1.10
N MET A 80 4.89 -7.10 0.38
CA MET A 80 6.09 -6.25 0.44
C MET A 80 5.88 -4.98 1.25
N ILE A 81 4.64 -4.50 1.38
CA ILE A 81 4.30 -3.32 2.18
C ILE A 81 3.60 -3.71 3.49
N SER A 82 3.76 -2.90 4.54
CA SER A 82 3.01 -3.06 5.78
C SER A 82 1.61 -2.44 5.67
N PHE A 83 0.71 -2.85 6.57
CA PHE A 83 -0.63 -2.27 6.67
C PHE A 83 -0.59 -0.74 6.87
N THR A 84 0.39 -0.22 7.61
CA THR A 84 0.55 1.24 7.83
C THR A 84 0.85 2.00 6.54
N VAL A 85 1.65 1.43 5.64
CA VAL A 85 1.92 2.03 4.33
C VAL A 85 0.66 2.01 3.48
N PHE A 86 -0.05 0.88 3.49
CA PHE A 86 -1.33 0.72 2.80
C PHE A 86 -2.38 1.72 3.30
N SER A 87 -2.57 1.85 4.62
CA SER A 87 -3.57 2.78 5.18
C SER A 87 -3.25 4.23 4.81
N GLY A 88 -1.97 4.61 4.79
CA GLY A 88 -1.55 5.92 4.29
C GLY A 88 -1.89 6.15 2.82
N TRP A 89 -1.82 5.12 1.96
CA TRP A 89 -2.26 5.23 0.56
C TRP A 89 -3.78 5.37 0.45
N VAL A 90 -4.53 4.68 1.31
CA VAL A 90 -5.99 4.83 1.40
C VAL A 90 -6.35 6.24 1.84
N ASP A 91 -5.67 6.82 2.82
CA ASP A 91 -5.92 8.19 3.27
C ASP A 91 -5.70 9.22 2.14
N VAL A 92 -4.64 9.04 1.35
CA VAL A 92 -4.38 9.87 0.15
C VAL A 92 -5.52 9.71 -0.87
N ALA A 93 -5.96 8.48 -1.13
CA ALA A 93 -7.06 8.22 -2.05
C ALA A 93 -8.39 8.82 -1.56
N LEU A 94 -8.66 8.78 -0.26
CA LEU A 94 -9.84 9.40 0.35
C LEU A 94 -9.82 10.93 0.23
N GLU A 95 -8.64 11.54 0.39
CA GLU A 95 -8.49 12.99 0.19
C GLU A 95 -8.71 13.38 -1.28
N GLU A 96 -8.15 12.61 -2.21
CA GLU A 96 -8.38 12.82 -3.64
C GLU A 96 -9.86 12.65 -4.03
N MET A 97 -10.54 11.67 -3.45
CA MET A 97 -11.99 11.50 -3.62
C MET A 97 -12.76 12.74 -3.14
N ARG A 98 -12.38 13.33 -2.00
CA ARG A 98 -13.00 14.57 -1.49
C ARG A 98 -12.79 15.75 -2.44
N ILE A 99 -11.59 15.88 -2.99
CA ILE A 99 -11.28 16.89 -4.01
C ILE A 99 -12.17 16.69 -5.23
N MET A 100 -12.28 15.46 -5.76
CA MET A 100 -13.15 15.16 -6.91
C MET A 100 -14.63 15.49 -6.64
N LEU A 101 -15.12 15.21 -5.43
CA LEU A 101 -16.49 15.53 -5.00
C LEU A 101 -16.75 17.04 -4.90
N THR A 102 -15.72 17.83 -4.57
CA THR A 102 -15.84 19.30 -4.51
C THR A 102 -15.75 19.95 -5.89
N GLN A 103 -14.95 19.37 -6.80
CA GLN A 103 -14.73 19.90 -8.14
C GLN A 103 -15.81 19.50 -9.15
N ASN A 104 -16.41 18.31 -9.00
CA ASN A 104 -17.36 17.78 -9.98
C ASN A 104 -18.65 17.24 -9.33
N LYS A 105 -19.78 17.93 -9.58
CA LYS A 105 -21.10 17.55 -9.05
C LYS A 105 -21.57 16.17 -9.52
N ALA A 106 -21.21 15.72 -10.72
CA ALA A 106 -21.60 14.42 -11.25
C ALA A 106 -20.96 13.25 -10.48
N ILE A 107 -19.75 13.44 -9.94
CA ILE A 107 -19.08 12.44 -9.12
C ILE A 107 -19.79 12.26 -7.77
N ARG A 108 -20.42 13.33 -7.23
CA ARG A 108 -21.23 13.23 -5.99
C ARG A 108 -22.43 12.31 -6.16
N GLU A 109 -23.11 12.36 -7.31
CA GLU A 109 -24.26 11.49 -7.61
C GLU A 109 -23.82 10.03 -7.73
N VAL A 110 -22.70 9.77 -8.42
CA VAL A 110 -22.13 8.42 -8.55
C VAL A 110 -21.75 7.83 -7.19
N VAL A 111 -21.17 8.64 -6.29
CA VAL A 111 -20.69 8.20 -4.97
C VAL A 111 -21.83 8.05 -3.95
N ARG A 112 -22.86 8.89 -4.01
CA ARG A 112 -24.00 8.81 -3.08
C ARG A 112 -25.04 7.77 -3.46
N GLY A 113 -25.01 7.27 -4.70
CA GLY A 113 -26.04 6.34 -5.17
C GLY A 113 -27.40 7.01 -5.32
N ASP A 114 -27.45 8.34 -5.46
CA ASP A 114 -28.67 9.09 -5.80
C ASP A 114 -28.92 8.91 -7.31
N VAL A 115 -29.22 7.68 -7.72
CA VAL A 115 -29.98 7.44 -8.94
C VAL A 115 -31.45 7.56 -8.52
N ALA A 116 -32.16 8.46 -9.21
CA ALA A 116 -33.56 8.81 -9.01
C ALA A 116 -34.51 7.62 -8.76
#